data_AF-A0A918DEK1-F1
#
_entry.id   AF-A0A918DEK1-F1
#
_cell.length_a   1.000
_cell.length_b   1.000
_cell.length_c   1.000
_cell.angle_alpha   90.00
_cell.angle_beta   90.00
_cell.angle_gamma   90.00
#
_symmetry.space_group_name_H-M   'P 1'
#
loop_
_entity.id
_entity.type
_entity.pdbx_description
1 polymer ?
#
loop_
_entity_poly.entity_id
_entity_poly.type
_entity_poly.pdbx_seq_one_letter_code
_entity_poly.pdbx_strand_id
1 'polypeptide(L)'
;MMMISSSVPDVTFWAERGGLLLKQARHAASMKQSALASVSGTSRTTLSAYEHGRKSPTLETAGRILDAAGFRLVLEPKIEFTAGIADGRRFFVPSRLPRLAAAQALGAVWLHGTAYDLADRDQRREAYTVLLREGDPEQLLDHVDGVLLVELWDDLVLPAAVRSGWLPLVEEARGVRTCG
;
A
#
# COMPACT_ATOMS: atom_id res chain seq x y z
N MET A 1 -6.01 -5.23 -27.43
CA MET A 1 -6.74 -4.16 -26.73
C MET A 1 -7.82 -4.83 -25.88
N MET A 2 -7.54 -5.13 -24.61
CA MET A 2 -8.53 -5.73 -23.71
C MET A 2 -8.96 -4.63 -22.75
N MET A 3 -10.15 -4.07 -22.99
CA MET A 3 -10.81 -3.19 -22.03
C MET A 3 -11.21 -4.04 -20.83
N ILE A 4 -10.47 -3.91 -19.73
CA ILE A 4 -10.92 -4.35 -18.42
C ILE A 4 -12.17 -3.54 -18.09
N SER A 5 -13.34 -4.18 -18.27
CA SER A 5 -14.62 -3.67 -17.81
C SER A 5 -14.55 -3.54 -16.28
N SER A 6 -14.34 -2.33 -15.78
CA SER A 6 -14.41 -2.05 -14.35
C SER A 6 -15.88 -2.00 -13.95
N SER A 7 -16.47 -3.15 -13.57
CA SER A 7 -17.73 -3.14 -12.84
C SER A 7 -17.51 -2.39 -11.53
N VAL A 8 -18.30 -1.34 -11.31
CA VAL A 8 -18.30 -0.63 -10.02
C VAL A 8 -18.73 -1.65 -8.97
N PRO A 9 -17.94 -1.86 -7.89
CA PRO A 9 -18.29 -2.84 -6.88
C PRO A 9 -19.63 -2.46 -6.21
N ASP A 10 -20.50 -3.45 -6.01
CA ASP A 10 -21.81 -3.25 -5.40
C ASP A 10 -21.74 -3.11 -3.86
N VAL A 11 -22.89 -2.86 -3.23
CA VAL A 11 -22.98 -2.67 -1.77
C VAL A 11 -22.56 -3.92 -1.01
N THR A 12 -22.83 -5.11 -1.55
CA THR A 12 -22.45 -6.40 -0.93
C THR A 12 -20.95 -6.60 -0.89
N PHE A 13 -20.23 -6.23 -1.96
CA PHE A 13 -18.77 -6.22 -1.97
C PHE A 13 -18.18 -5.37 -0.83
N TRP A 14 -18.71 -4.16 -0.63
CA TRP A 14 -18.24 -3.27 0.43
C TRP A 14 -18.64 -3.73 1.83
N ALA A 15 -19.79 -4.37 1.98
CA ALA A 15 -20.23 -4.99 3.24
C ALA A 15 -19.27 -6.11 3.68
N GLU A 16 -18.92 -7.00 2.75
CA GLU A 16 -17.97 -8.09 3.01
C GLU A 16 -16.58 -7.57 3.36
N ARG A 17 -16.07 -6.59 2.61
CA ARG A 17 -14.78 -5.96 2.92
C ARG A 17 -14.77 -5.27 4.27
N GLY A 18 -15.83 -4.53 4.61
CA GLY A 18 -15.98 -3.91 5.93
C GLY A 18 -15.93 -4.96 7.06
N GLY A 19 -16.63 -6.08 6.88
CA GLY A 19 -16.60 -7.20 7.82
C GLY A 19 -15.22 -7.83 8.00
N LEU A 20 -14.48 -7.99 6.90
CA LEU A 20 -13.11 -8.50 6.94
C LEU A 20 -12.16 -7.57 7.71
N LEU A 21 -12.28 -6.25 7.55
CA LEU A 21 -11.48 -5.28 8.31
C LEU A 21 -11.71 -5.41 9.82
N LEU A 22 -12.97 -5.50 10.25
CA LEU A 22 -13.29 -5.69 11.68
C LEU A 22 -12.75 -7.01 12.21
N LYS A 23 -12.87 -8.08 11.42
CA LYS A 23 -12.32 -9.39 11.75
C LYS A 23 -10.79 -9.34 11.90
N GLN A 24 -10.09 -8.71 10.95
CA GLN A 24 -8.64 -8.54 10.98
C GLN A 24 -8.19 -7.75 12.21
N ALA A 25 -8.82 -6.60 12.48
CA ALA A 25 -8.53 -5.80 13.67
C ALA A 25 -8.68 -6.62 14.96
N ARG A 26 -9.77 -7.40 15.06
CA ARG A 26 -9.99 -8.30 16.20
C ARG A 26 -8.89 -9.34 16.37
N HIS A 27 -8.46 -9.97 15.27
CA HIS A 27 -7.41 -10.98 15.30
C HIS A 27 -6.05 -10.39 15.66
N ALA A 28 -5.70 -9.21 15.12
CA ALA A 28 -4.48 -8.50 15.47
C ALA A 28 -4.46 -8.08 16.96
N ALA A 29 -5.61 -7.70 17.51
CA ALA A 29 -5.78 -7.46 18.95
C ALA A 29 -5.87 -8.74 19.80
N SER A 30 -5.80 -9.93 19.20
CA SER A 30 -5.96 -11.23 19.87
C SER A 30 -7.25 -11.37 20.68
N MET A 31 -8.33 -10.70 20.26
CA MET A 31 -9.60 -10.67 20.98
C MET A 31 -10.58 -11.75 20.49
N LYS A 32 -11.36 -12.30 21.43
CA LYS A 32 -12.58 -13.06 21.10
C LYS A 32 -13.71 -12.09 20.68
N GLN A 33 -14.65 -12.55 19.86
CA GLN A 33 -15.79 -11.74 19.43
C GLN A 33 -16.60 -11.18 20.61
N SER A 34 -16.81 -11.95 21.67
CA SER A 34 -17.53 -11.48 22.86
C SER A 34 -16.80 -10.36 23.59
N ALA A 35 -15.47 -10.45 23.68
CA ALA A 35 -14.65 -9.43 24.32
C ALA A 35 -14.69 -8.12 23.54
N LEU A 36 -14.43 -8.17 22.22
CA LEU A 36 -14.50 -6.98 21.37
C LEU A 36 -15.90 -6.38 21.34
N ALA A 37 -16.96 -7.21 21.29
CA ALA A 37 -18.33 -6.73 21.33
C ALA A 37 -18.63 -5.95 22.62
N SER A 38 -18.20 -6.49 23.76
CA SER A 38 -18.40 -5.84 25.06
C SER A 38 -17.73 -4.47 25.13
N VAL A 39 -16.46 -4.36 24.70
CA VAL A 39 -15.71 -3.08 24.80
C VAL A 39 -16.15 -2.07 23.74
N SER A 40 -16.67 -2.51 22.60
CA SER A 40 -17.17 -1.64 21.54
C SER A 40 -18.67 -1.33 21.63
N GLY A 41 -19.33 -1.68 22.74
CA GLY A 41 -20.75 -1.38 22.97
C GLY A 41 -21.69 -2.01 21.94
N THR A 42 -21.37 -3.21 21.47
CA THR A 42 -22.22 -4.00 20.55
C THR A 42 -22.48 -5.40 21.12
N SER A 43 -23.38 -6.16 20.49
CA SER A 43 -23.62 -7.55 20.89
C SER A 43 -22.69 -8.49 20.11
N ARG A 44 -22.31 -9.62 20.72
CA ARG A 44 -21.55 -10.69 20.03
C ARG A 44 -22.22 -11.12 18.72
N THR A 45 -23.55 -11.25 18.74
CA THR A 45 -24.34 -11.64 17.56
C THR A 45 -24.30 -10.57 16.47
N THR A 46 -24.38 -9.29 16.85
CA THR A 46 -24.25 -8.16 15.92
C THR A 46 -22.86 -8.10 15.31
N LEU A 47 -21.81 -8.21 16.12
CA LEU A 47 -20.42 -8.23 15.64
C LEU A 47 -20.17 -9.39 14.69
N SER A 48 -20.67 -10.59 15.02
CA SER A 48 -20.57 -11.75 14.12
C SER A 48 -21.31 -11.50 12.79
N ALA A 49 -22.49 -10.87 12.80
CA ALA A 49 -23.19 -10.52 11.57
C ALA A 49 -22.39 -9.54 10.70
N TYR A 50 -21.68 -8.59 11.31
CA TYR A 50 -20.77 -7.69 10.59
C TYR A 50 -19.56 -8.44 10.01
N GLU A 51 -18.85 -9.25 10.81
CA GLU A 51 -17.65 -9.98 10.36
C GLU A 51 -17.91 -10.95 9.20
N HIS A 52 -19.16 -11.41 9.02
CA HIS A 52 -19.58 -12.29 7.94
C HIS A 52 -20.31 -11.57 6.81
N GLY A 53 -20.31 -10.23 6.77
CA GLY A 53 -20.92 -9.43 5.71
C GLY A 53 -22.46 -9.48 5.67
N ARG A 54 -23.12 -10.10 6.66
CA ARG A 54 -24.59 -10.22 6.71
C ARG A 54 -25.27 -8.90 7.06
N LYS A 55 -24.53 -7.99 7.71
CA LYS A 55 -24.93 -6.62 8.00
C LYS A 55 -23.75 -5.70 7.74
N SER A 56 -24.01 -4.48 7.29
CA SER A 56 -23.00 -3.42 7.22
C SER A 56 -23.07 -2.54 8.46
N PRO A 57 -21.98 -2.35 9.22
CA PRO A 57 -21.95 -1.36 10.28
C PRO A 57 -22.05 0.05 9.70
N THR A 58 -22.61 1.00 10.46
CA THR A 58 -22.45 2.43 10.14
C THR A 58 -20.98 2.83 10.30
N LEU A 59 -20.55 3.94 9.68
CA LEU A 59 -19.18 4.44 9.82
C LEU A 59 -18.81 4.70 11.29
N GLU A 60 -19.75 5.25 12.07
CA GLU A 60 -19.62 5.44 13.51
C GLU A 60 -19.39 4.10 14.24
N THR A 61 -20.19 3.09 13.94
CA THR A 61 -20.07 1.76 14.57
C THR A 61 -18.75 1.10 14.20
N ALA A 62 -18.35 1.16 12.93
CA ALA A 62 -17.08 0.63 12.47
C ALA A 62 -15.89 1.33 13.13
N GLY A 63 -15.92 2.67 13.21
CA GLY A 63 -14.91 3.47 13.89
C GLY A 63 -14.76 3.08 15.36
N ARG A 64 -15.86 2.92 16.10
CA ARG A 64 -15.84 2.50 17.51
C ARG A 64 -15.31 1.08 17.71
N ILE A 65 -15.64 0.15 16.82
CA ILE A 65 -15.13 -1.22 16.90
C ILE A 65 -13.63 -1.25 16.63
N LEU A 66 -13.15 -0.51 15.62
CA LEU A 66 -11.73 -0.41 15.30
C LEU A 66 -10.95 0.25 16.45
N ASP A 67 -11.44 1.35 17.00
CA ASP A 67 -10.81 2.07 18.11
C ASP A 67 -10.69 1.18 19.36
N ALA A 68 -11.74 0.45 19.69
CA ALA A 68 -11.73 -0.51 20.79
C ALA A 68 -10.77 -1.71 20.56
N ALA A 69 -10.42 -2.00 19.30
CA ALA A 69 -9.40 -2.98 18.92
C ALA A 69 -7.98 -2.37 18.81
N GLY A 70 -7.81 -1.08 19.09
CA GLY A 70 -6.52 -0.39 19.01
C GLY A 70 -6.17 0.16 17.61
N PHE A 71 -7.14 0.24 16.70
CA PHE A 71 -6.96 0.73 15.33
C PHE A 71 -7.68 2.05 15.08
N ARG A 72 -7.15 2.87 14.18
CA ARG A 72 -7.84 4.08 13.71
C ARG A 72 -8.41 3.85 12.32
N LEU A 73 -9.61 4.37 12.07
CA LEU A 73 -10.17 4.42 10.72
C LEU A 73 -9.58 5.64 10.00
N VAL A 74 -8.82 5.39 8.94
CA VAL A 74 -8.14 6.43 8.16
C VAL A 74 -8.47 6.29 6.67
N LEU A 75 -8.35 7.39 5.94
CA LEU A 75 -8.38 7.39 4.48
C LEU A 75 -6.97 7.07 3.96
N GLU A 76 -6.84 6.02 3.17
CA GLU A 76 -5.60 5.71 2.48
C GLU A 76 -5.73 5.98 0.97
N PRO A 77 -4.75 6.65 0.35
CA PRO A 77 -4.76 6.87 -1.07
C PRO A 77 -4.59 5.53 -1.81
N LYS A 78 -5.44 5.29 -2.81
CA LYS A 78 -5.21 4.21 -3.77
C LYS A 78 -4.01 4.56 -4.67
N ILE A 79 -3.03 3.67 -4.74
CA ILE A 79 -1.91 3.77 -5.68
C ILE A 79 -2.30 3.02 -6.96
N GLU A 80 -2.19 3.70 -8.09
CA GLU A 80 -2.41 3.15 -9.42
C GLU A 80 -1.10 3.25 -10.20
N PHE A 81 -0.89 2.36 -11.17
CA PHE A 81 0.36 2.34 -11.94
C PHE A 81 0.10 2.65 -13.41
N THR A 82 0.97 3.48 -13.96
CA THR A 82 1.06 3.72 -15.40
C THR A 82 2.30 3.03 -15.94
N ALA A 83 2.16 2.31 -17.05
CA ALA A 83 3.27 1.64 -17.71
C ALA A 83 3.94 2.57 -18.73
N GLY A 84 5.28 2.58 -18.74
CA GLY A 84 6.10 3.23 -19.76
C GLY A 84 7.01 2.23 -20.46
N ILE A 85 7.74 2.68 -21.48
CA ILE A 85 8.79 1.91 -22.16
C ILE A 85 10.11 2.65 -22.08
N ALA A 86 11.17 1.95 -21.67
CA ALA A 86 12.55 2.44 -21.66
C ALA A 86 13.46 1.34 -22.17
N ASP A 87 14.33 1.65 -23.15
CA ASP A 87 15.26 0.68 -23.76
C ASP A 87 14.59 -0.64 -24.21
N GLY A 88 13.35 -0.54 -24.72
CA GLY A 88 12.55 -1.69 -25.16
C GLY A 88 11.94 -2.54 -24.04
N ARG A 89 12.13 -2.17 -22.76
CA ARG A 89 11.53 -2.84 -21.59
C ARG A 89 10.41 -1.99 -20.98
N ARG A 90 9.43 -2.66 -20.37
CA ARG A 90 8.36 -2.00 -19.61
C ARG A 90 8.87 -1.62 -18.23
N PHE A 91 8.48 -0.44 -17.79
CA PHE A 91 8.61 0.00 -16.41
C PHE A 91 7.29 0.57 -15.92
N PHE A 92 7.12 0.71 -14.61
CA PHE A 92 5.90 1.21 -14.01
C PHE A 92 6.19 2.44 -13.15
N VAL A 93 5.26 3.39 -13.16
CA VAL A 93 5.29 4.59 -12.33
C VAL A 93 4.02 4.61 -11.49
N PRO A 94 4.13 4.70 -10.16
CA PRO A 94 2.96 4.79 -9.29
C PRO A 94 2.35 6.19 -9.38
N SER A 95 1.07 6.33 -9.08
CA SER A 95 0.39 7.64 -9.02
C SER A 95 0.83 8.48 -7.83
N ARG A 96 1.44 7.84 -6.81
CA ARG A 96 1.99 8.46 -5.59
C ARG A 96 3.14 7.60 -5.06
N LEU A 97 4.12 8.20 -4.39
CA LEU A 97 5.22 7.43 -3.78
C LEU A 97 4.69 6.50 -2.67
N PRO A 98 5.03 5.20 -2.69
CA PRO A 98 4.65 4.27 -1.63
C PRO A 98 5.30 4.64 -0.29
N ARG A 99 4.65 4.26 0.81
CA ARG A 99 5.17 4.39 2.18
C ARG A 99 5.13 3.01 2.83
N LEU A 100 6.30 2.50 3.23
CA LEU A 100 6.40 1.17 3.80
C LEU A 100 6.63 1.23 5.31
N ALA A 101 6.26 0.15 6.01
CA ALA A 101 6.71 -0.04 7.38
C ALA A 101 8.24 -0.17 7.41
N ALA A 102 8.88 0.33 8.46
CA ALA A 102 10.35 0.35 8.54
C ALA A 102 11.00 -1.03 8.32
N ALA A 103 10.38 -2.10 8.83
CA ALA A 103 10.87 -3.47 8.66
C ALA A 103 10.83 -3.95 7.19
N GLN A 104 9.87 -3.46 6.39
CA GLN A 104 9.81 -3.76 4.96
C GLN A 104 10.79 -2.87 4.19
N ALA A 105 10.80 -1.56 4.49
CA ALA A 105 11.65 -0.57 3.82
C ALA A 105 13.15 -0.84 3.96
N LEU A 106 13.56 -1.42 5.09
CA LEU A 106 14.95 -1.74 5.45
C LEU A 106 15.18 -3.26 5.56
N GLY A 107 14.29 -4.06 4.98
CA GLY A 107 14.40 -5.51 4.96
C GLY A 107 15.36 -6.01 3.87
N ALA A 108 15.24 -7.28 3.50
CA ALA A 108 15.99 -7.86 2.39
C ALA A 108 15.07 -8.17 1.20
N VAL A 109 15.61 -8.08 -0.02
CA VAL A 109 14.90 -8.44 -1.26
C VAL A 109 15.76 -9.35 -2.13
N TRP A 110 15.13 -10.31 -2.81
CA TRP A 110 15.79 -11.19 -3.77
C TRP A 110 15.43 -10.77 -5.19
N LEU A 111 16.41 -10.29 -5.95
CA LEU A 111 16.24 -9.82 -7.33
C LEU A 111 17.25 -10.52 -8.23
N HIS A 112 16.78 -11.15 -9.31
CA HIS A 112 17.61 -11.85 -10.30
C HIS A 112 18.65 -12.81 -9.69
N GLY A 113 18.25 -13.54 -8.64
CA GLY A 113 19.11 -14.51 -7.95
C GLY A 113 20.11 -13.90 -6.97
N THR A 114 20.07 -12.59 -6.73
CA THR A 114 20.92 -11.88 -5.76
C THR A 114 20.07 -11.34 -4.61
N ALA A 115 20.53 -11.54 -3.38
CA ALA A 115 19.92 -10.93 -2.19
C ALA A 115 20.54 -9.55 -1.95
N TYR A 116 19.69 -8.55 -1.71
CA TYR A 116 20.07 -7.20 -1.34
C TYR A 116 19.53 -6.89 0.05
N ASP A 117 20.39 -6.37 0.92
CA ASP A 117 19.98 -5.75 2.18
C ASP A 117 19.61 -4.28 1.94
N LEU A 118 18.33 -3.91 2.11
CA LEU A 118 17.85 -2.56 1.88
C LEU A 118 18.22 -1.58 3.01
N ALA A 119 18.70 -2.09 4.15
CA ALA A 119 19.29 -1.26 5.20
C ALA A 119 20.66 -0.70 4.78
N ASP A 120 21.41 -1.44 3.96
CA ASP A 120 22.64 -0.98 3.34
C ASP A 120 22.31 -0.02 2.18
N ARG A 121 22.86 1.19 2.23
CA ARG A 121 22.52 2.26 1.28
C ARG A 121 22.96 1.94 -0.15
N ASP A 122 24.10 1.28 -0.32
CA ASP A 122 24.64 0.96 -1.64
C ASP A 122 23.90 -0.22 -2.25
N GLN A 123 23.62 -1.26 -1.46
CA GLN A 123 22.76 -2.36 -1.91
C GLN A 123 21.33 -1.89 -2.20
N ARG A 124 20.77 -0.98 -1.38
CA ARG A 124 19.46 -0.37 -1.65
C ARG A 124 19.46 0.41 -2.96
N ARG A 125 20.52 1.16 -3.25
CA ARG A 125 20.67 1.89 -4.52
C ARG A 125 20.63 0.94 -5.71
N GLU A 126 21.39 -0.14 -5.67
CA GLU A 126 21.41 -1.17 -6.73
C GLU A 126 20.04 -1.84 -6.87
N ALA A 127 19.43 -2.27 -5.77
CA ALA A 127 18.10 -2.88 -5.76
C ALA A 127 17.03 -1.94 -6.32
N TYR A 128 17.05 -0.66 -5.95
CA TYR A 128 16.09 0.34 -6.44
C TYR A 128 16.32 0.62 -7.92
N THR A 129 17.56 0.67 -8.41
CA THR A 129 17.83 0.77 -9.84
C THR A 129 17.22 -0.39 -10.62
N VAL A 130 17.31 -1.62 -10.11
CA VAL A 130 16.67 -2.80 -10.72
C VAL A 130 15.14 -2.64 -10.67
N LEU A 131 14.57 -2.44 -9.48
CA LEU A 131 13.12 -2.34 -9.28
C LEU A 131 12.47 -1.24 -10.13
N LEU A 132 13.07 -0.06 -10.24
CA LEU A 132 12.50 1.04 -11.02
C LEU A 132 12.57 0.79 -12.54
N ARG A 133 13.51 -0.02 -13.00
CA ARG A 133 13.69 -0.33 -14.44
C ARG A 133 12.82 -1.47 -14.91
N GLU A 134 12.62 -2.48 -14.07
CA GLU A 134 11.99 -3.74 -14.50
C GLU A 134 11.09 -4.40 -13.46
N GLY A 135 10.97 -3.83 -12.25
CA GLY A 135 10.06 -4.33 -11.23
C GLY A 135 8.60 -4.16 -11.63
N ASP A 136 7.79 -5.15 -11.28
CA ASP A 136 6.34 -5.07 -11.44
C ASP A 136 5.69 -4.23 -10.31
N PRO A 137 4.40 -3.87 -10.44
CA PRO A 137 3.70 -3.08 -9.41
C PRO A 137 3.71 -3.68 -8.00
N GLU A 138 3.67 -5.01 -7.85
CA GLU A 138 3.67 -5.66 -6.54
C GLU A 138 5.05 -5.53 -5.89
N GLN A 139 6.11 -5.83 -6.64
CA GLN A 139 7.49 -5.65 -6.19
C GLN A 139 7.80 -4.20 -5.82
N LEU A 140 7.28 -3.23 -6.58
CA LEU A 140 7.42 -1.81 -6.27
C LEU A 140 6.72 -1.45 -4.94
N LEU A 141 5.50 -1.95 -4.73
CA LEU A 141 4.74 -1.71 -3.49
C LEU A 141 5.34 -2.43 -2.27
N ASP A 142 6.04 -3.55 -2.46
CA ASP A 142 6.60 -4.31 -1.34
C ASP A 142 7.99 -3.84 -0.91
N HIS A 143 8.74 -3.17 -1.80
CA HIS A 143 10.17 -2.92 -1.59
C HIS A 143 10.63 -1.47 -1.77
N VAL A 144 9.88 -0.62 -2.49
CA VAL A 144 10.29 0.78 -2.74
C VAL A 144 9.59 1.73 -1.77
N ASP A 145 10.33 2.25 -0.80
CA ASP A 145 9.85 3.31 0.08
C ASP A 145 10.14 4.70 -0.51
N GLY A 146 9.12 5.55 -0.56
CA GLY A 146 9.20 6.87 -1.17
C GLY A 146 10.22 7.82 -0.54
N VAL A 147 10.42 7.79 0.78
CA VAL A 147 11.39 8.69 1.44
C VAL A 147 12.81 8.20 1.14
N LEU A 148 13.05 6.89 1.22
CA LEU A 148 14.36 6.32 0.89
C LEU A 148 14.70 6.49 -0.59
N LEU A 149 13.71 6.39 -1.48
CA LEU A 149 13.88 6.67 -2.90
C LEU A 149 14.25 8.14 -3.14
N VAL A 150 13.54 9.08 -2.50
CA VAL A 150 13.80 10.53 -2.65
C VAL A 150 15.19 10.90 -2.13
N GLU A 151 15.63 10.27 -1.04
CA GLU A 151 17.00 10.41 -0.49
C GLU A 151 18.06 9.88 -1.45
N LEU A 152 17.83 8.72 -2.07
CA LEU A 152 18.73 8.12 -3.05
C LEU A 152 18.63 8.73 -4.45
N TRP A 153 17.65 9.59 -4.73
CA TRP A 153 17.24 9.89 -6.09
C TRP A 153 18.38 10.42 -6.97
N ASP A 154 19.17 11.37 -6.50
CA ASP A 154 20.22 12.01 -7.30
C ASP A 154 21.40 11.07 -7.62
N ASP A 155 21.48 9.98 -6.88
CA ASP A 155 22.49 8.94 -6.95
C ASP A 155 22.09 7.74 -7.84
N LEU A 156 20.82 7.68 -8.27
CA LEU A 156 20.31 6.59 -9.10
C LEU A 156 20.59 6.85 -10.60
N VAL A 157 21.30 5.91 -11.22
CA VAL A 157 21.52 5.91 -12.67
C VAL A 157 20.37 5.15 -13.34
N LEU A 158 19.44 5.89 -13.94
CA LEU A 158 18.22 5.36 -14.57
C LEU A 158 18.15 5.76 -16.04
N PRO A 159 17.50 4.95 -16.91
CA PRO A 159 17.15 5.37 -18.26
C PRO A 159 16.31 6.66 -18.24
N ALA A 160 16.51 7.54 -19.23
CA ALA A 160 15.89 8.87 -19.25
C ALA A 160 14.35 8.83 -19.13
N ALA A 161 13.71 7.84 -19.76
CA ALA A 161 12.26 7.67 -19.67
C ALA A 161 11.78 7.28 -18.25
N VAL A 162 12.52 6.39 -17.57
CA VAL A 162 12.23 6.03 -16.16
C VAL A 162 12.44 7.24 -15.26
N ARG A 163 13.57 7.94 -15.44
CA ARG A 163 13.92 9.15 -14.69
C ARG A 163 12.81 10.21 -14.81
N SER A 164 12.39 10.51 -16.04
CA SER A 164 11.35 11.49 -16.34
C SER A 164 9.98 11.09 -15.78
N GLY A 165 9.62 9.81 -15.85
CA GLY A 165 8.34 9.33 -15.32
C GLY A 165 8.21 9.47 -13.80
N TRP A 166 9.29 9.18 -13.06
CA TRP A 166 9.29 9.25 -11.60
C TRP A 166 9.62 10.63 -11.02
N LEU A 167 10.26 11.51 -11.80
CA LEU A 167 10.71 12.83 -11.34
C LEU A 167 9.59 13.68 -10.71
N PRO A 168 8.38 13.80 -11.29
CA PRO A 168 7.32 14.61 -10.69
C PRO A 168 6.95 14.18 -9.27
N LEU A 169 6.93 12.87 -9.01
CA LEU A 169 6.60 12.33 -7.68
C LEU A 169 7.70 12.66 -6.66
N VAL A 170 8.95 12.65 -7.10
CA VAL A 170 10.11 12.98 -6.26
C VAL A 170 10.15 14.48 -5.96
N GLU A 171 9.86 15.32 -6.95
CA GLU A 171 9.78 16.77 -6.79
C GLU A 171 8.63 17.16 -5.84
N GLU A 172 7.45 16.55 -6.02
CA GLU A 172 6.31 16.73 -5.12
C GLU A 172 6.68 16.37 -3.68
N ALA A 173 7.34 15.22 -3.47
CA ALA A 173 7.76 14.77 -2.14
C ALA A 173 8.84 15.65 -1.51
N ARG A 174 9.72 16.27 -2.31
CA ARG A 174 10.71 17.27 -1.86
C ARG A 174 10.05 18.62 -1.51
N GLY A 175 8.74 18.77 -1.71
CA GLY A 175 8.02 20.01 -1.48
C GLY A 175 8.30 21.07 -2.56
N VAL A 176 8.90 20.67 -3.69
CA VAL A 176 9.02 21.51 -4.87
C VAL A 176 7.63 21.55 -5.48
N ARG A 177 6.82 22.51 -5.02
CA ARG A 177 5.49 22.75 -5.57
C ARG A 177 5.64 23.13 -7.05
N THR A 178 5.40 22.19 -7.95
CA THR A 178 5.05 22.52 -9.33
C THR A 178 3.68 23.16 -9.28
N CYS A 179 3.64 24.50 -9.24
CA CYS A 179 2.43 25.24 -9.55
C CYS A 179 2.04 24.90 -10.98
N GLY A 180 0.93 24.18 -11.16
CA GLY A 180 0.23 23.95 -12.42
C GLY A 180 -1.23 24.29 -12.23
#